data_AF-A0A8T5SKS2-F1
#
_entry.id   AF-A0A8T5SKS2-F1
#
_cell.length_a   1.000
_cell.length_b   1.000
_cell.length_c   1.000
_cell.angle_alpha   90.00
_cell.angle_beta   90.00
_cell.angle_gamma   90.00
#
_symmetry.space_group_name_H-M   'P 1'
#
loop_
_entity.id
_entity.type
_entity.pdbx_description
1 polymer ?
#
loop_
_entity_poly.entity_id
_entity_poly.type
_entity_poly.pdbx_seq_one_letter_code
_entity_poly.pdbx_strand_id
1 'polypeptide(L)'
;MKNRNMYLITIGFIILGLGIALLNLGESVTFFIFPFFFTGNLAPVITISTLFVMMMVFWWINKNGVDDARFAQSDEPGPAYLRVDASCQFCRNPLPENAAFCSSCGNSVERDFGANESF
;
A
#
# COMPACT_ATOMS: atom_id res chain seq x y z
N MET A 1 3.17 20.16 2.00
CA MET A 1 3.22 19.95 3.47
C MET A 1 4.09 18.76 3.91
N LYS A 2 4.17 17.66 3.15
CA LYS A 2 4.96 16.45 3.50
C LYS A 2 6.46 16.73 3.78
N ASN A 3 7.09 17.59 2.97
CA ASN A 3 8.53 17.88 3.09
C ASN A 3 8.87 18.68 4.37
N ARG A 4 7.98 19.59 4.80
CA ARG A 4 8.22 20.42 6.00
C ARG A 4 8.28 19.58 7.29
N ASN A 5 7.40 18.58 7.39
CA ASN A 5 7.40 17.65 8.53
C ASN A 5 8.63 16.74 8.51
N MET A 6 9.08 16.32 7.32
CA MET A 6 10.29 15.53 7.16
C MET A 6 11.53 16.32 7.62
N TYR A 7 11.67 17.59 7.21
CA TYR A 7 12.77 18.46 7.65
C TYR A 7 12.77 18.70 9.16
N LEU A 8 11.61 18.93 9.79
CA LEU A 8 11.52 19.12 11.24
C LEU A 8 11.97 17.89 12.02
N ILE A 9 11.63 16.69 11.54
CA ILE A 9 12.09 15.43 12.12
C ILE A 9 13.61 15.30 11.97
N THR A 10 14.15 15.60 10.77
CA THR A 10 15.61 15.47 10.53
C THR A 10 16.41 16.44 11.40
N ILE A 11 15.95 17.69 11.52
CA ILE A 11 16.57 18.71 12.37
C ILE A 11 16.52 18.29 13.83
N GLY A 12 15.40 17.72 14.29
CA GLY A 12 15.27 17.19 15.66
C GLY A 12 16.31 16.12 15.98
N PHE A 13 16.56 15.18 15.05
CA PHE A 13 17.59 14.17 15.21
C PHE A 13 19.01 14.74 15.21
N ILE A 14 19.29 15.75 14.37
CA ILE A 14 20.59 16.42 14.34
C ILE A 14 20.85 17.13 15.67
N ILE A 15 19.87 17.87 16.20
CA ILE A 15 20.01 18.58 17.49
C ILE A 15 20.18 17.58 18.64
N LEU A 16 19.44 16.48 18.63
CA LEU A 16 19.52 15.45 19.65
C LEU A 16 20.88 14.73 19.60
N GLY A 17 21.37 14.38 18.41
CA GLY A 17 22.68 13.78 18.22
C GLY A 17 23.83 14.72 18.62
N LEU A 18 23.73 16.00 18.27
CA LEU A 18 24.69 17.03 18.66
C LEU A 18 24.69 17.23 20.19
N GLY A 19 23.52 17.22 20.83
CA GLY A 19 23.39 17.31 22.28
C GLY A 19 24.10 16.15 23.00
N ILE A 20 23.92 14.92 22.52
CA ILE A 20 24.60 13.73 23.09
C ILE A 20 26.12 13.77 22.85
N ALA A 21 26.55 14.27 21.70
CA ALA A 21 27.98 14.43 21.39
C ALA A 21 28.64 15.49 22.27
N LEU A 22 27.97 16.63 22.51
CA LEU A 22 28.46 17.69 23.39
C LEU A 22 28.52 17.25 24.85
N LEU A 23 27.60 16.40 25.29
CA LEU A 23 27.64 15.80 26.63
C LEU A 23 28.86 14.88 26.83
N ASN A 24 29.41 14.29 25.76
CA ASN A 24 30.58 13.39 25.84
C ASN A 24 31.94 14.10 26.03
N LEU A 25 31.99 15.43 26.05
CA LEU A 25 33.26 16.18 26.20
C LEU A 25 33.75 16.30 27.66
N GLY A 26 32.99 15.84 28.66
CA GLY A 26 33.37 15.90 30.07
C GLY A 26 33.90 14.57 30.62
N GLU A 27 35.07 14.56 31.24
CA GLU A 27 35.71 13.35 31.78
C GLU A 27 34.95 12.68 32.94
N SER A 28 33.88 13.30 33.45
CA SER A 28 32.94 12.70 34.42
C SER A 28 31.54 13.32 34.27
N VAL A 29 30.84 12.93 33.21
CA VAL A 29 29.51 13.51 32.91
C VAL A 29 28.43 12.84 33.75
N THR A 30 27.94 13.55 34.76
CA THR A 30 26.59 13.33 35.28
C THR A 30 25.62 14.12 34.41
N PHE A 31 24.66 13.43 33.79
CA PHE A 31 23.65 14.08 32.94
C PHE A 31 22.25 13.76 33.45
N PHE A 32 21.37 14.74 33.31
CA PHE A 32 20.03 14.75 33.88
C PHE A 32 19.00 14.60 32.77
N ILE A 33 18.22 13.52 32.81
CA ILE A 33 17.03 13.33 31.98
C ILE A 33 15.88 13.08 32.94
N PHE A 34 15.08 14.13 33.17
CA PHE A 34 13.96 14.09 34.11
C PHE A 34 13.07 12.85 33.89
N PRO A 35 12.75 12.02 34.90
CA PRO A 35 13.09 12.08 36.33
C PRO A 35 14.27 11.17 36.78
N PHE A 36 15.11 10.66 35.87
CA PHE A 36 16.14 9.64 36.17
C PHE A 36 17.53 10.25 36.39
N PHE A 37 18.27 9.68 37.35
CA PHE A 37 19.67 10.03 37.64
C PHE A 37 20.60 8.94 37.11
N PHE A 38 21.55 9.32 36.24
CA PHE A 38 22.59 8.41 35.78
C PHE A 38 23.96 8.97 36.19
N THR A 39 24.61 8.27 37.11
CA THR A 39 25.98 8.53 37.57
C THR A 39 26.86 7.37 37.12
N GLY A 40 27.75 7.58 36.15
CA GLY A 40 28.70 6.57 35.68
C GLY A 40 28.68 6.32 34.17
N ASN A 41 28.85 5.06 33.78
CA ASN A 41 29.09 4.63 32.40
C ASN A 41 27.93 4.98 31.46
N LEU A 42 28.25 5.58 30.31
CA LEU A 42 27.32 6.00 29.25
C LEU A 42 26.77 4.83 28.40
N ALA A 43 27.38 3.64 28.51
CA ALA A 43 26.98 2.46 27.76
C ALA A 43 25.46 2.15 27.81
N PRO A 44 24.77 2.22 28.96
CA PRO A 44 23.32 1.94 29.03
C PRO A 44 22.48 2.98 28.27
N VAL A 45 22.93 4.24 28.25
CA VAL A 45 22.20 5.33 27.60
C VAL A 45 22.37 5.23 26.09
N ILE A 46 23.59 4.90 25.65
CA ILE A 46 23.87 4.65 24.24
C ILE A 46 23.08 3.44 23.76
N THR A 47 23.02 2.33 24.51
CA THR A 47 22.26 1.14 24.11
C THR A 47 20.76 1.38 24.07
N ILE A 48 20.19 2.11 25.04
CA ILE A 48 18.77 2.47 25.02
C ILE A 48 18.47 3.39 23.83
N SER A 49 19.34 4.38 23.57
CA SER A 49 19.19 5.28 22.43
C SER A 49 19.28 4.54 21.10
N THR A 50 20.22 3.62 20.93
CA THR A 50 20.35 2.85 19.66
C THR A 50 19.18 1.91 19.44
N LEU A 51 18.67 1.25 20.50
CA LEU A 51 17.45 0.45 20.43
C LEU A 51 16.24 1.28 20.02
N PHE A 52 16.09 2.48 20.59
CA PHE A 52 15.00 3.39 20.24
C PHE A 52 15.08 3.83 18.78
N VAL A 53 16.27 4.18 18.28
CA VAL A 53 16.49 4.54 16.88
C VAL A 53 16.22 3.35 15.96
N MET A 54 16.70 2.15 16.29
CA MET A 54 16.40 0.92 15.54
C MET A 54 14.89 0.65 15.47
N MET A 55 14.17 0.80 16.57
CA MET A 55 12.71 0.64 16.61
C MET A 55 12.00 1.68 15.73
N MET A 56 12.45 2.94 15.77
CA MET A 56 11.95 4.02 14.91
C MET A 56 12.22 3.76 13.43
N VAL A 57 13.42 3.29 13.07
CA VAL A 57 13.78 2.92 11.69
C VAL A 57 12.95 1.73 11.23
N PHE A 58 12.79 0.71 12.06
CA PHE A 58 11.97 -0.45 11.75
C PHE A 58 10.51 -0.06 11.55
N TRP A 59 9.97 0.79 12.43
CA TRP A 59 8.61 1.31 12.29
C TRP A 59 8.44 2.18 11.04
N TRP A 60 9.43 2.99 10.70
CA TRP A 60 9.45 3.82 9.48
C TRP A 60 9.46 2.96 8.21
N ILE A 61 10.32 1.93 8.15
CA ILE A 61 10.39 1.00 7.03
C ILE A 61 9.08 0.23 6.89
N ASN A 62 8.57 -0.34 7.98
CA ASN A 62 7.33 -1.10 7.96
C ASN A 62 6.14 -0.23 7.54
N LYS A 63 6.04 1.00 8.05
CA LYS A 63 4.96 1.93 7.70
C LYS A 63 5.02 2.36 6.23
N ASN A 64 6.21 2.66 5.70
CA ASN A 64 6.36 3.04 4.30
C ASN A 64 6.21 1.84 3.35
N GLY A 65 6.51 0.62 3.80
CA GLY A 65 6.28 -0.60 3.01
C GLY A 65 4.79 -0.93 2.78
N VAL A 66 3.90 -0.42 3.63
CA VAL A 66 2.44 -0.59 3.46
C VAL A 66 1.89 0.33 2.37
N ASP A 67 2.56 1.44 2.03
CA ASP A 67 2.11 2.35 0.97
C ASP A 67 2.25 1.74 -0.45
N ASP A 68 3.15 0.77 -0.63
CA ASP A 68 3.34 0.02 -1.88
C ASP A 68 2.27 -1.06 -2.11
N ALA A 69 1.45 -1.38 -1.10
CA ALA A 69 0.29 -2.27 -1.27
C ALA A 69 -0.81 -1.67 -2.16
N ARG A 70 -0.70 -0.38 -2.56
CA ARG A 70 -1.59 0.22 -3.58
C ARG A 70 -1.44 -0.40 -4.97
N PHE A 71 -0.34 -1.10 -5.25
CA PHE A 71 -0.17 -1.88 -6.48
C PHE A 71 -0.79 -3.28 -6.41
N ALA A 72 -1.28 -3.70 -5.23
CA ALA A 72 -2.05 -4.93 -5.06
C ALA A 72 -3.56 -4.71 -5.24
N GLN A 73 -3.97 -3.52 -5.68
CA GLN A 73 -5.33 -3.31 -6.17
C GLN A 73 -5.43 -4.01 -7.52
N SER A 74 -5.81 -5.29 -7.49
CA SER A 74 -6.30 -6.00 -8.68
C SER A 74 -7.31 -5.07 -9.34
N ASP A 75 -7.04 -4.67 -10.58
CA ASP A 75 -8.04 -4.04 -11.43
C ASP A 75 -9.29 -4.91 -11.36
N GLU A 76 -10.32 -4.48 -10.62
CA GLU A 76 -11.62 -5.11 -10.73
C GLU A 76 -12.02 -4.93 -12.19
N PRO A 77 -12.20 -6.02 -12.96
CA PRO A 77 -12.61 -5.89 -14.34
C PRO A 77 -13.92 -5.12 -14.33
N GLY A 78 -13.91 -3.92 -14.90
CA GLY A 78 -15.09 -3.09 -15.01
C GLY A 78 -16.24 -3.90 -15.62
N PRO A 79 -17.51 -3.61 -15.29
CA PRO A 79 -18.64 -4.42 -15.72
C PRO A 79 -18.61 -4.59 -17.25
N ALA A 80 -18.29 -5.81 -17.69
CA ALA A 80 -18.26 -6.17 -19.10
C ALA A 80 -19.71 -6.42 -19.55
N TYR A 81 -20.30 -5.44 -20.22
CA TYR A 81 -21.63 -5.59 -20.81
C TYR A 81 -21.52 -6.40 -22.09
N LEU A 82 -22.18 -7.56 -22.14
CA LEU A 82 -22.33 -8.33 -23.36
C LEU A 82 -23.35 -7.64 -24.27
N ARG A 83 -22.98 -7.39 -25.53
CA ARG A 83 -23.92 -6.90 -26.54
C ARG A 83 -24.95 -7.97 -26.85
N VAL A 84 -26.21 -7.59 -26.95
CA VAL A 84 -27.35 -8.47 -27.24
C VAL A 84 -27.91 -8.08 -28.60
N ASP A 85 -28.05 -9.05 -29.51
CA ASP A 85 -28.48 -8.81 -30.90
C ASP A 85 -29.67 -9.70 -31.32
N ALA A 86 -30.00 -10.72 -30.54
CA ALA A 86 -31.07 -11.66 -30.87
C ALA A 86 -31.88 -12.09 -29.65
N SER A 87 -33.05 -12.68 -29.88
CA SER A 87 -33.92 -13.28 -28.85
C SER A 87 -34.13 -14.77 -29.10
N CYS A 88 -34.23 -15.57 -28.04
CA CYS A 88 -34.34 -17.01 -28.17
C CYS A 88 -35.67 -17.38 -28.82
N GLN A 89 -35.65 -18.19 -29.87
CA GLN A 89 -36.88 -18.62 -30.54
C GLN A 89 -37.78 -19.47 -29.62
N PHE A 90 -37.19 -20.16 -28.63
CA PHE A 90 -37.91 -21.05 -27.71
C PHE A 90 -38.45 -20.34 -26.46
N CYS A 91 -37.61 -19.52 -25.81
CA CYS A 91 -37.95 -18.91 -24.51
C CYS A 91 -38.04 -17.38 -24.53
N ARG A 92 -37.75 -16.75 -25.69
CA ARG A 92 -37.76 -15.29 -25.91
C ARG A 92 -36.78 -14.48 -25.03
N ASN A 93 -35.86 -15.13 -24.33
CA ASN A 93 -34.81 -14.44 -23.57
C ASN A 93 -33.78 -13.78 -24.52
N PRO A 94 -33.23 -12.60 -24.19
CA PRO A 94 -32.15 -11.98 -24.96
C PRO A 94 -30.91 -12.88 -25.04
N LEU A 95 -30.24 -12.86 -26.19
CA LEU A 95 -28.99 -13.57 -26.43
C LEU A 95 -27.84 -12.63 -26.76
N PRO A 96 -26.67 -12.87 -26.17
CA PRO A 96 -25.48 -12.11 -26.52
C PRO A 96 -25.00 -12.41 -27.94
N GLU A 97 -24.33 -11.43 -28.52
CA GLU A 97 -23.68 -11.51 -29.83
C GLU A 97 -22.70 -12.70 -29.81
N ASN A 98 -22.89 -13.66 -30.72
CA ASN A 98 -22.15 -14.94 -30.81
C ASN A 98 -22.53 -16.06 -29.82
N ALA A 99 -23.67 -15.99 -29.13
CA ALA A 99 -24.16 -17.11 -28.33
C ALA A 99 -24.41 -18.36 -29.19
N ALA A 100 -23.76 -19.48 -28.86
CA ALA A 100 -24.06 -20.79 -29.47
C ALA A 100 -25.29 -21.47 -28.82
N PHE A 101 -25.58 -21.12 -27.56
CA PHE A 101 -26.67 -21.68 -26.77
C PHE A 101 -27.36 -20.58 -25.96
N CYS A 102 -28.64 -20.75 -25.70
CA CYS A 102 -29.38 -19.85 -24.80
C CYS A 102 -29.01 -20.15 -23.34
N SER A 103 -28.52 -19.15 -22.60
CA SER A 103 -28.18 -19.29 -21.17
C SER A 103 -29.39 -19.56 -20.27
N SER A 104 -30.61 -19.25 -20.72
CA SER A 104 -31.83 -19.44 -19.92
C SER A 104 -32.50 -20.79 -20.14
N CYS A 105 -32.51 -21.33 -21.37
CA CYS A 105 -33.22 -22.56 -21.68
C CYS A 105 -32.34 -23.70 -22.23
N GLY A 106 -31.05 -23.45 -22.48
CA GLY A 106 -30.09 -24.46 -22.93
C GLY A 106 -30.22 -24.88 -24.39
N ASN A 107 -31.22 -24.40 -25.13
CA ASN A 107 -31.37 -24.73 -26.55
C ASN A 107 -30.26 -24.12 -27.42
N SER A 108 -29.86 -24.84 -28.47
CA SER A 108 -28.94 -24.32 -29.49
C SER A 108 -29.56 -23.13 -30.21
N VAL A 109 -28.69 -22.19 -30.56
CA VAL A 109 -29.05 -21.01 -31.34
C VAL A 109 -28.56 -21.32 -32.74
N GLU A 110 -29.44 -21.83 -33.59
CA GLU A 110 -29.15 -22.01 -35.01
C GLU A 110 -28.90 -20.60 -35.57
N ARG A 111 -27.63 -20.25 -35.76
CA ARG A 111 -27.28 -19.04 -36.51
C ARG A 111 -27.53 -19.39 -37.95
N ASP A 112 -28.69 -19.00 -38.48
CA ASP A 112 -28.85 -18.88 -39.92
C ASP A 112 -27.73 -17.95 -40.41
N PHE A 113 -26.68 -18.55 -41.00
CA PHE A 113 -25.69 -17.85 -41.81
C PHE A 113 -26.42 -17.32 -43.05
N GLY A 114 -27.14 -16.21 -42.87
CA GLY A 114 -27.98 -15.56 -43.85
C GLY A 114 -27.74 -14.06 -43.86
N ALA A 115 -26.48 -13.63 -43.89
CA ALA A 115 -26.13 -12.30 -44.36
C ALA A 115 -25.70 -12.43 -45.82
N ASN A 116 -26.59 -11.98 -46.71
CA ASN A 116 -26.34 -11.76 -48.12
C ASN A 116 -25.03 -10.96 -48.31
N GLU A 117 -23.97 -11.61 -48.78
CA GLU A 117 -22.88 -10.93 -49.47
C GLU A 117 -23.36 -10.66 -50.91
N SER A 118 -23.86 -9.45 -51.13
CA SER A 118 -24.08 -8.89 -52.46
C SER A 118 -22.71 -8.60 -53.09
N PHE A 119 -22.33 -9.39 -54.11
CA PHE A 119 -21.25 -9.07 -55.05
C PHE A 119 -21.63 -7.90 -55.97
#